data_AF-A0A5X8N617-F1
#
_entry.id   AF-A0A5X8N617-F1
#
_cell.length_a   1.000
_cell.length_b   1.000
_cell.length_c   1.000
_cell.angle_alpha   90.00
_cell.angle_beta   90.00
_cell.angle_gamma   90.00
#
_symmetry.space_group_name_H-M   'P 1'
#
loop_
_entity.id
_entity.type
_entity.pdbx_description
1 polymer ?
#
loop_
_entity_poly.entity_id
_entity_poly.type
_entity_poly.pdbx_seq_one_letter_code
_entity_poly.pdbx_strand_id
1 'polypeptide(L)'
;MTITRRFSVGIESPADTDTAWGIYVPAFDVTGYGCVSAADTQEGTEAAAHEAILAMTTYMLAAGGDLRALRDAGTAEYRNHADYRHCDQWLVIDTELPE
;
A
#
# COMPACT_ATOMS: atom_id res chain seq x y z
N MET A 1 -0.43 -6.58 21.56
CA MET A 1 0.81 -7.07 20.93
C MET A 1 0.80 -6.56 19.50
N THR A 2 1.94 -6.41 18.85
CA THR A 2 2.03 -5.92 17.46
C THR A 2 2.78 -6.92 16.60
N ILE A 3 2.49 -6.94 15.30
CA ILE A 3 3.22 -7.72 14.30
C ILE A 3 3.84 -6.77 13.27
N THR A 4 5.13 -6.92 12.99
CA THR A 4 5.77 -6.17 11.91
C THR A 4 5.49 -6.85 10.58
N ARG A 5 5.01 -6.10 9.59
CA ARG A 5 4.76 -6.55 8.23
C ARG A 5 5.45 -5.65 7.23
N ARG A 6 5.97 -6.26 6.18
CA ARG A 6 6.56 -5.58 5.03
C ARG A 6 5.53 -5.44 3.93
N PHE A 7 5.44 -4.26 3.35
CA PHE A 7 4.55 -3.94 2.24
C PHE A 7 5.35 -3.37 1.07
N SER A 8 5.16 -3.94 -0.11
CA SER A 8 5.55 -3.32 -1.36
C SER A 8 4.48 -2.30 -1.75
N VAL A 9 4.88 -1.06 -1.96
CA VAL A 9 3.97 0.05 -2.28
C VAL A 9 4.29 0.54 -3.68
N GLY A 10 3.32 0.45 -4.57
CA GLY A 10 3.40 1.00 -5.91
C GLY A 10 3.11 2.50 -5.88
N ILE A 11 3.93 3.26 -6.59
CA ILE A 11 3.79 4.71 -6.74
C ILE A 11 3.56 5.02 -8.22
N GLU A 12 2.52 5.79 -8.49
CA GLU A 12 2.19 6.33 -9.81
C GLU A 12 2.61 7.80 -9.84
N SER A 13 3.56 8.12 -10.71
CA SER A 13 4.01 9.50 -10.92
C SER A 13 2.88 10.34 -11.50
N PRO A 14 2.73 11.60 -11.07
CA PRO A 14 1.68 12.47 -11.59
C PRO A 14 1.90 12.75 -13.08
N ALA A 15 0.80 12.82 -13.84
CA ALA A 15 0.84 13.10 -15.27
C ALA A 15 1.19 14.57 -15.60
N ASP A 16 0.94 15.47 -14.65
CA ASP A 16 1.16 16.92 -14.74
C ASP A 16 1.34 17.52 -13.34
N THR A 17 1.45 18.86 -13.25
CA THR A 17 1.66 19.57 -11.99
C THR A 17 0.42 19.69 -11.11
N ASP A 18 -0.76 19.37 -11.64
CA ASP A 18 -2.05 19.48 -10.93
C ASP A 18 -2.55 18.12 -10.43
N THR A 19 -1.85 17.04 -10.79
CA THR A 19 -2.13 15.67 -10.40
C THR A 19 -1.26 15.28 -9.20
N ALA A 20 -1.85 14.61 -8.21
CA ALA A 20 -1.13 14.08 -7.05
C ALA A 20 -0.37 12.79 -7.40
N TRP A 21 0.61 12.43 -6.57
CA TRP A 21 1.29 11.14 -6.64
C TRP A 21 0.34 10.04 -6.17
N GLY A 22 0.07 9.06 -7.03
CA GLY A 22 -0.78 7.91 -6.69
C GLY A 22 -0.03 6.90 -5.85
N ILE A 23 -0.72 6.29 -4.88
CA ILE A 23 -0.16 5.31 -3.95
C ILE A 23 -1.07 4.08 -3.96
N TYR A 24 -0.48 2.90 -4.14
CA TYR A 24 -1.19 1.63 -4.18
C TYR A 24 -0.46 0.57 -3.36
N VAL A 25 -1.17 -0.18 -2.51
CA VAL A 25 -0.60 -1.26 -1.68
C VAL A 25 -1.24 -2.61 -2.04
N PRO A 26 -0.64 -3.38 -2.98
CA PRO A 26 -1.23 -4.60 -3.54
C PRO A 26 -1.54 -5.72 -2.55
N ALA A 27 -0.85 -5.76 -1.41
CA ALA A 27 -1.03 -6.81 -0.42
C ALA A 27 -2.48 -6.92 0.14
N PHE A 28 -3.29 -5.88 -0.04
CA PHE A 28 -4.70 -5.84 0.39
C PHE A 28 -5.65 -6.48 -0.64
N ASP A 29 -5.30 -6.50 -1.93
CA ASP A 29 -6.18 -6.94 -3.01
C ASP A 29 -6.60 -8.41 -2.87
N VAL A 30 -5.66 -9.26 -2.44
CA VAL A 30 -5.91 -10.70 -2.22
C VAL A 30 -6.93 -10.97 -1.11
N THR A 31 -7.18 -9.98 -0.26
CA THR A 31 -8.18 -10.05 0.82
C THR A 31 -9.51 -9.41 0.43
N GLY A 32 -9.64 -8.90 -0.81
CA GLY A 32 -10.83 -8.20 -1.30
C GLY A 32 -10.93 -6.74 -0.85
N TYR A 33 -9.85 -6.18 -0.30
CA TYR A 33 -9.73 -4.78 0.09
C TYR A 33 -8.85 -4.04 -0.90
N GLY A 34 -9.11 -2.75 -1.11
CA GLY A 34 -8.18 -1.85 -1.80
C GLY A 34 -7.50 -0.94 -0.79
N CYS A 35 -6.19 -0.78 -0.89
CA CYS A 35 -5.43 0.20 -0.10
C CYS A 35 -4.77 1.16 -1.08
N VAL A 36 -5.44 2.30 -1.27
CA VAL A 36 -5.02 3.37 -2.18
C VAL A 36 -5.01 4.70 -1.46
N SER A 37 -4.09 5.57 -1.83
CA SER A 37 -3.95 6.92 -1.29
C SER A 37 -3.30 7.83 -2.33
N ALA A 38 -3.05 9.09 -1.96
CA ALA A 38 -2.29 10.01 -2.78
C ALA A 38 -1.48 10.99 -1.91
N ALA A 39 -0.45 11.59 -2.48
CA ALA A 39 0.33 12.65 -1.84
C ALA A 39 0.59 13.80 -2.82
N ASP A 40 0.58 15.04 -2.32
CA ASP A 40 0.85 16.23 -3.14
C ASP A 40 2.31 16.32 -3.60
N THR A 41 3.22 15.65 -2.88
CA THR A 41 4.65 15.63 -3.19
C THR A 41 5.21 14.21 -3.15
N GLN A 42 6.32 14.00 -3.86
CA GLN A 42 7.01 12.71 -3.88
C GLN A 42 7.49 12.33 -2.47
N GLU A 43 8.00 13.29 -1.71
CA GLU A 43 8.49 13.09 -0.35
C GLU A 43 7.37 12.72 0.63
N GLY A 44 6.12 13.10 0.33
CA GLY A 44 4.96 12.76 1.14
C GLY A 44 4.42 11.35 0.92
N THR A 45 4.84 10.67 -0.17
CA THR A 45 4.27 9.38 -0.57
C THR A 45 4.46 8.28 0.47
N GLU A 46 5.63 8.20 1.12
CA GLU A 46 5.91 7.18 2.13
C GLU A 46 5.02 7.34 3.37
N ALA A 47 4.88 8.58 3.87
CA ALA A 47 4.03 8.87 5.01
C ALA A 47 2.55 8.58 4.71
N ALA A 48 2.06 9.04 3.55
CA ALA A 48 0.68 8.80 3.13
C ALA A 48 0.38 7.31 2.89
N ALA A 49 1.35 6.54 2.38
CA ALA A 49 1.23 5.09 2.24
C ALA A 49 1.15 4.41 3.61
N HIS A 50 2.02 4.79 4.55
CA HIS A 50 2.02 4.24 5.91
C HIS A 50 0.70 4.52 6.63
N GLU A 51 0.17 5.75 6.53
CA GLU A 51 -1.14 6.11 7.08
C GLU A 51 -2.28 5.28 6.46
N ALA A 52 -2.26 5.09 5.13
CA ALA A 52 -3.27 4.28 4.44
C ALA A 52 -3.23 2.81 4.87
N ILE A 53 -2.04 2.24 5.05
CA ILE A 53 -1.85 0.87 5.58
C ILE A 53 -2.46 0.76 6.99
N LEU A 54 -2.14 1.68 7.90
CA LEU A 54 -2.67 1.66 9.26
C LEU A 54 -4.20 1.85 9.29
N ALA A 55 -4.72 2.77 8.48
CA ALA A 55 -6.16 2.99 8.38
C ALA A 55 -6.87 1.73 7.85
N MET A 56 -6.32 1.08 6.82
CA MET A 56 -6.95 -0.09 6.22
C MET A 56 -6.85 -1.33 7.09
N THR A 57 -5.73 -1.54 7.77
CA THR A 57 -5.62 -2.62 8.76
C THR A 57 -6.56 -2.43 9.94
N THR A 58 -6.74 -1.19 10.41
CA THR A 58 -7.75 -0.85 11.43
C THR A 58 -9.16 -1.19 10.95
N TYR A 59 -9.50 -0.83 9.71
CA TYR A 59 -10.79 -1.14 9.11
C TYR A 59 -11.01 -2.66 8.97
N MET A 60 -10.01 -3.40 8.48
CA MET A 60 -10.07 -4.87 8.38
C MET A 60 -10.33 -5.53 9.72
N LEU A 61 -9.62 -5.13 10.78
CA LEU A 61 -9.83 -5.66 12.13
C LEU A 61 -11.24 -5.35 12.65
N ALA A 62 -11.72 -4.13 12.47
CA ALA A 62 -13.07 -3.73 12.88
C ALA A 62 -14.15 -4.53 12.14
N ALA A 63 -13.88 -4.96 10.91
CA ALA A 63 -14.74 -5.84 10.12
C ALA A 63 -14.60 -7.33 10.47
N GLY A 64 -13.75 -7.71 11.45
CA GLY A 64 -13.51 -9.08 11.85
C GLY A 64 -12.51 -9.84 10.97
N GLY A 65 -11.74 -9.14 10.15
CA GLY A 65 -10.67 -9.70 9.32
C GLY A 65 -9.42 -10.09 10.12
N ASP A 66 -8.60 -10.96 9.54
CA ASP A 66 -7.32 -11.39 10.12
C ASP A 66 -6.16 -10.75 9.35
N LEU A 67 -5.39 -9.87 10.01
CA LEU A 67 -4.22 -9.24 9.38
C LEU A 67 -3.12 -10.25 9.04
N ARG A 68 -3.15 -11.46 9.60
CA ARG A 68 -2.28 -12.55 9.15
C ARG A 68 -2.68 -13.11 7.80
N ALA A 69 -3.80 -12.70 7.19
CA ALA A 69 -4.12 -13.02 5.81
C ALA A 69 -3.38 -12.14 4.79
N LEU A 70 -2.92 -10.95 5.19
CA LEU A 70 -2.15 -10.06 4.31
C LEU A 70 -0.82 -10.73 3.92
N ARG A 71 -0.55 -10.77 2.61
CA ARG A 71 0.66 -11.37 2.03
C ARG A 71 1.22 -10.42 0.98
N ASP A 72 2.46 -9.97 1.23
CA ASP A 72 3.20 -9.21 0.24
C ASP A 72 3.95 -10.16 -0.70
N ALA A 73 3.70 -10.07 -2.00
CA ALA A 73 4.40 -10.85 -3.02
C ALA A 73 5.76 -10.25 -3.40
N GLY A 74 6.05 -9.01 -2.99
CA GLY A 74 7.28 -8.30 -3.30
C GLY A 74 7.18 -7.46 -4.58
N THR A 75 7.99 -6.40 -4.62
CA THR A 75 8.03 -5.42 -5.73
C THR A 75 8.33 -6.07 -7.08
N ALA A 76 9.15 -7.12 -7.13
CA ALA A 76 9.50 -7.82 -8.36
C ALA A 76 8.30 -8.54 -8.99
N GLU A 77 7.46 -9.18 -8.18
CA GLU A 77 6.24 -9.84 -8.65
C GLU A 77 5.25 -8.79 -9.12
N TYR A 78 4.97 -7.78 -8.28
CA TYR A 78 3.96 -6.79 -8.59
C TYR A 78 4.32 -5.93 -9.81
N ARG A 79 5.60 -5.58 -10.01
CA ARG A 79 6.06 -4.84 -11.20
C ARG A 79 5.77 -5.58 -12.51
N ASN A 80 5.74 -6.91 -12.49
CA ASN A 80 5.46 -7.74 -13.67
C ASN A 80 3.97 -8.07 -13.84
N HIS A 81 3.15 -7.77 -12.83
CA HIS A 81 1.71 -8.03 -12.87
C HIS A 81 0.97 -6.97 -13.68
N ALA A 82 -0.02 -7.38 -14.47
CA ALA A 82 -0.74 -6.46 -15.37
C ALA A 82 -1.52 -5.38 -14.62
N ASP A 83 -2.13 -5.74 -13.48
CA ASP A 83 -2.99 -4.84 -12.70
C ASP A 83 -2.21 -3.67 -12.08
N TYR A 84 -0.89 -3.81 -11.87
CA TYR A 84 -0.04 -2.79 -11.24
C TYR A 84 0.86 -2.06 -12.23
N ARG A 85 0.60 -2.18 -13.54
CA ARG A 85 1.40 -1.52 -14.61
C ARG A 85 1.39 0.00 -14.55
N HIS A 86 0.41 0.59 -13.89
CA HIS A 86 0.31 2.03 -13.68
C HIS A 86 1.35 2.54 -12.66
N CYS A 87 1.89 1.67 -11.79
CA CYS A 87 2.94 2.03 -10.84
C CYS A 87 4.32 2.00 -11.50
N ASP A 88 4.92 3.17 -11.74
CA ASP A 88 6.28 3.29 -12.28
C ASP A 88 7.38 3.15 -11.21
N GLN A 89 7.06 3.50 -9.97
CA GLN A 89 7.95 3.48 -8.81
C GLN A 89 7.46 2.50 -7.74
N TRP A 90 8.40 2.04 -6.91
CA TRP A 90 8.10 1.07 -5.86
C TRP A 90 8.90 1.38 -4.60
N LEU A 91 8.20 1.43 -3.47
CA LEU A 91 8.77 1.55 -2.13
C LEU A 91 8.55 0.24 -1.36
N VAL A 92 9.33 0.05 -0.31
CA VAL A 92 9.13 -1.03 0.66
C VAL A 92 9.00 -0.39 2.03
N ILE A 93 7.85 -0.60 2.67
CA ILE A 93 7.54 -0.04 3.98
C ILE A 93 7.36 -1.19 4.96
N ASP A 94 8.12 -1.15 6.05
CA ASP A 94 7.90 -2.03 7.21
C ASP A 94 6.97 -1.30 8.20
N THR A 95 5.86 -1.92 8.56
CA THR A 95 4.81 -1.33 9.40
C THR A 95 4.51 -2.24 10.59
N GLU A 96 4.41 -1.65 11.78
CA GLU A 96 3.90 -2.35 12.96
C GLU A 96 2.37 -2.30 12.97
N LEU A 97 1.75 -3.47 12.88
CA LEU A 97 0.31 -3.62 12.88
C LEU A 97 -0.19 -4.07 14.26
N PRO A 98 -1.38 -3.61 14.70
CA PRO A 98 -2.03 -4.14 15.88
C PRO A 98 -2.40 -5.62 15.68
N GLU A 99 -2.32 -6.43 16.73
CA GLU A 99 -2.81 -7.82 16.74
C GLU A 99 -4.32 -7.92 16.97
#